data_AF-A0A352YX34-F1
#
_entry.id   AF-A0A352YX34-F1
#
_cell.length_a   1.000
_cell.length_b   1.000
_cell.length_c   1.000
_cell.angle_alpha   90.00
_cell.angle_beta   90.00
_cell.angle_gamma   90.00
#
_symmetry.space_group_name_H-M   'P 1'
#
loop_
_entity.id
_entity.type
_entity.pdbx_description
1 polymer ?
#
loop_
_entity_poly.entity_id
_entity_poly.type
_entity_poly.pdbx_seq_one_letter_code
_entity_poly.pdbx_strand_id
1 'polypeptide(L)' 'MGKIKGFRNIVAHDYFGIDAEEVWQIIKSRIPTLKSDIKSLLD' A
#
# COMPACT_ATOMS: atom_id res chain seq x y z
N MET A 1 8.50 7.65 -2.83
CA MET A 1 7.21 8.14 -2.26
C MET A 1 6.09 8.32 -3.28
N GLY A 2 6.35 8.71 -4.54
CA GLY A 2 5.30 8.92 -5.55
C GLY A 2 4.37 7.72 -5.78
N LYS A 3 4.93 6.51 -5.84
CA LYS A 3 4.16 5.27 -6.04
C LYS A 3 3.14 4.97 -4.92
N ILE A 4 3.51 5.19 -3.65
CA ILE A 4 2.60 4.97 -2.50
C ILE A 4 1.45 5.99 -2.51
N LYS A 5 1.77 7.26 -2.77
CA LYS A 5 0.76 8.32 -2.87
C LYS A 5 -0.20 8.08 -4.05
N GLY A 6 0.32 7.64 -5.19
CA GLY A 6 -0.47 7.27 -6.36
C GLY A 6 -1.41 6.10 -6.07
N PHE A 7 -0.89 5.03 -5.46
CA PHE A 7 -1.72 3.89 -5.05
C PHE A 7 -2.86 4.31 -4.12
N ARG A 8 -2.57 5.10 -3.07
CA ARG A 8 -3.61 5.64 -2.17
C ARG A 8 -4.67 6.44 -2.93
N ASN A 9 -4.26 7.27 -3.88
CA ASN A 9 -5.21 8.10 -4.65
C ASN A 9 -6.13 7.24 -5.51
N ILE A 10 -5.60 6.22 -6.19
CA ILE A 10 -6.40 5.29 -7.00
C ILE A 10 -7.41 4.56 -6.11
N VAL A 11 -6.98 4.02 -4.97
CA VAL A 11 -7.87 3.31 -4.04
C VAL A 11 -8.93 4.23 -3.44
N ALA A 12 -8.63 5.51 -3.20
CA ALA A 12 -9.55 6.45 -2.55
C ALA A 12 -10.54 7.13 -3.51
N HIS A 13 -10.12 7.41 -4.75
CA HIS A 13 -10.86 8.28 -5.66
C HIS A 13 -11.21 7.60 -7.00
N ASP A 14 -10.43 6.62 -7.44
CA ASP A 14 -10.59 5.92 -8.72
C ASP A 14 -10.79 4.41 -8.50
N TYR A 15 -11.54 4.05 -7.45
CA TYR A 15 -11.68 2.66 -6.99
C TYR A 15 -12.50 1.76 -7.92
N PHE A 16 -13.10 2.30 -8.98
CA PHE A 16 -13.84 1.51 -9.93
C PHE A 16 -12.88 0.84 -10.91
N GLY A 17 -12.94 -0.50 -11.02
CA GLY A 17 -12.05 -1.27 -11.90
C GLY A 17 -10.67 -1.58 -11.31
N ILE A 18 -10.44 -1.31 -10.02
CA ILE A 18 -9.24 -1.81 -9.33
C ILE A 18 -9.27 -3.34 -9.20
N ASP A 19 -8.11 -3.95 -9.34
CA ASP A 19 -7.92 -5.37 -9.07
C ASP A 19 -7.90 -5.59 -7.55
N ALA A 20 -8.99 -6.15 -7.02
CA ALA A 20 -9.14 -6.41 -5.59
C ALA A 20 -8.13 -7.45 -5.07
N GLU A 21 -7.70 -8.41 -5.89
CA GLU A 21 -6.70 -9.40 -5.51
C GLU A 21 -5.32 -8.73 -5.38
N GLU A 22 -4.97 -7.85 -6.34
CA GLU A 22 -3.73 -7.07 -6.24
C GLU A 22 -3.71 -6.20 -4.97
N VAL A 23 -4.82 -5.50 -4.68
CA VAL A 23 -4.96 -4.70 -3.44
C VAL A 23 -4.82 -5.58 -2.20
N TRP A 24 -5.45 -6.76 -2.19
CA TRP A 24 -5.36 -7.70 -1.07
C TRP A 24 -3.92 -8.17 -0.84
N GLN A 25 -3.19 -8.52 -1.91
CA GLN A 25 -1.79 -8.90 -1.82
C GLN A 25 -0.91 -7.76 -1.28
N ILE A 26 -1.16 -6.51 -1.69
CA ILE A 26 -0.45 -5.34 -1.17
C ILE A 26 -0.69 -5.19 0.34
N ILE A 27 -1.93 -5.34 0.80
CA ILE A 27 -2.30 -5.27 2.22
C ILE A 27 -1.61 -6.37 3.02
N LYS A 28 -1.54 -7.59 2.49
CA LYS A 28 -0.99 -8.76 3.21
C LYS A 28 0.52 -8.83 3.21
N SER A 29 1.19 -8.33 2.17
CA SER A 29 2.64 -8.49 2.00
C SER A 29 3.42 -7.18 2.12
N ARG A 30 2.99 -6.10 1.47
CA ARG A 30 3.80 -4.88 1.33
C ARG A 30 3.64 -3.90 2.49
N ILE A 31 2.41 -3.70 2.97
CA ILE A 31 2.14 -2.79 4.09
C ILE A 31 2.82 -3.27 5.39
N PRO A 32 2.77 -4.57 5.76
CA PRO A 32 3.45 -5.08 6.96
C PRO A 32 4.96 -4.92 6.89
N THR A 33 5.59 -5.21 5.73
CA THR A 33 7.03 -5.00 5.52
C THR A 33 7.39 -3.53 5.71
N LEU A 34 6.68 -2.61 5.04
CA LEU A 34 6.94 -1.18 5.19
C LEU A 34 6.80 -0.71 6.65
N LYS A 35 5.81 -1.25 7.38
CA LYS A 35 5.64 -0.96 8.82
C LYS A 35 6.81 -1.48 9.65
N SER A 36 7.32 -2.67 9.34
CA SER A 36 8.49 -3.23 10.01
C SER A 36 9.72 -2.39 9.76
N ASP A 37 9.97 -2.01 8.51
CA ASP A 37 11.12 -1.19 8.12
C ASP A 37 11.12 0.16 8.84
N ILE A 38 9.94 0.81 8.92
CA ILE A 38 9.80 2.08 9.66
C ILE A 38 10.09 1.89 11.15
N LYS A 39 9.61 0.80 11.76
CA LYS A 39 9.88 0.53 13.18
C LYS A 39 11.36 0.34 13.44
N SER A 40 12.05 -0.43 12.61
CA SER A 40 13.50 -0.65 12.72
C SER A 40 14.34 0.62 12.55
N LEU A 41 13.79 1.68 11.96
CA LEU A 41 14.46 3.00 11.88
C LEU A 41 14.24 3.86 13.13
N LEU A 42 13.25 3.53 13.96
CA LEU A 42 12.90 4.28 15.17
C LEU A 42 13.44 3.62 16.45
N ASP A 43 13.91 2.38 16.35
CA ASP A 43 14.63 1.63 17.38
C ASP A 43 16.13 2.02 17.37
#